data_AF-A0AAD4ZHF9-F1
#
_entry.id   AF-A0AAD4ZHF9-F1
#
_cell.length_a   1.000
_cell.length_b   1.000
_cell.length_c   1.000
_cell.angle_alpha   90.00
_cell.angle_beta   90.00
_cell.angle_gamma   90.00
#
_symmetry.space_group_name_H-M   'P 1'
#
loop_
_entity.id
_entity.type
_entity.pdbx_description
1 polymer ?
#
loop_
_entity_poly.entity_id
_entity_poly.type
_entity_poly.pdbx_seq_one_letter_code
_entity_poly.pdbx_strand_id
1 'polypeptide(L)'
;MSDRDAKFTSQFWRCLQEAMGTKLQFGTTFRLQTDGQSERTIQTLEDMLRSCVLQLKDTWDSHLALIEFAYNNSYHSSIETTPYEELYGRQCRTHIRWNEGVMRFGKHGKLSPRYIGPYEIIEHIGLVAYKLALPQELSQIHDVFHVSIIRKYMLDPSHVLERQPVELREDLTYEEQHV
;
A
#
# COMPACT_ATOMS: atom_id res chain seq x y z
N MET A 1 -19.93 8.03 21.54
CA MET A 1 -19.88 9.44 21.96
C MET A 1 -20.27 10.27 20.75
N SER A 2 -21.13 11.27 20.89
CA SER A 2 -21.57 12.13 19.78
C SER A 2 -21.71 13.56 20.25
N ASP A 3 -21.65 14.50 19.29
CA ASP A 3 -21.99 15.88 19.53
C ASP A 3 -23.48 16.08 19.79
N ARG A 4 -23.81 17.22 20.41
CA ARG A 4 -25.20 17.60 20.74
C ARG A 4 -25.95 18.23 19.56
N ASP A 5 -25.62 17.87 18.31
CA ASP A 5 -26.37 18.30 17.14
C ASP A 5 -27.86 17.92 17.29
N ALA A 6 -28.75 18.78 16.79
CA ALA A 6 -30.20 18.55 16.78
C ALA A 6 -30.57 17.20 16.14
N LYS A 7 -29.78 16.73 15.15
CA LYS A 7 -29.97 15.42 14.53
C LYS A 7 -29.80 14.30 15.55
N PHE A 8 -28.69 14.27 16.30
CA PHE A 8 -28.36 13.22 17.27
C PHE A 8 -29.14 13.32 18.59
N THR A 9 -29.80 14.45 18.86
CA THR A 9 -30.66 14.65 20.04
C THR A 9 -32.15 14.41 19.78
N SER A 10 -32.53 14.17 18.52
CA SER A 10 -33.91 13.92 18.11
C SER A 10 -34.52 12.66 18.74
N GLN A 11 -35.84 12.63 18.81
CA GLN A 11 -36.59 11.50 19.37
C GLN A 11 -36.32 10.20 18.61
N PHE A 12 -36.18 10.27 17.29
CA PHE A 12 -35.85 9.14 16.44
C PHE A 12 -34.56 8.46 16.89
N TRP A 13 -33.47 9.21 17.05
CA TRP A 13 -32.18 8.66 17.46
C TRP A 13 -32.21 8.08 18.88
N ARG A 14 -33.01 8.65 19.79
CA ARG A 14 -33.19 8.08 21.13
C ARG A 14 -33.87 6.71 21.08
N CYS A 15 -34.98 6.59 20.34
CA CYS A 15 -35.68 5.32 20.17
C CYS A 15 -34.81 4.27 19.44
N LEU A 16 -34.03 4.69 18.44
CA LEU A 16 -33.11 3.79 17.74
C LEU A 16 -32.04 3.21 18.67
N GLN A 17 -31.44 4.05 19.52
CA GLN A 17 -30.41 3.61 20.48
C GLN A 17 -31.00 2.69 21.56
N GLU A 18 -32.21 3.00 22.06
CA GLU A 18 -32.95 2.12 22.98
C GLU A 18 -33.26 0.75 22.34
N ALA A 19 -33.69 0.72 21.08
CA ALA A 19 -33.98 -0.52 20.35
C ALA A 19 -32.72 -1.37 20.08
N MET A 20 -31.58 -0.73 19.81
CA MET A 20 -30.30 -1.42 19.62
C MET A 20 -29.61 -1.81 20.93
N GLY A 21 -30.17 -1.43 22.09
CA GLY A 21 -29.58 -1.70 23.41
C GLY A 21 -28.31 -0.89 23.69
N THR A 22 -28.10 0.20 22.95
CA THR A 22 -26.88 1.02 23.00
C THR A 22 -27.13 2.32 23.76
N LYS A 23 -26.14 2.78 24.53
CA LYS A 23 -26.23 4.02 25.32
C LYS A 23 -25.52 5.16 24.60
N LEU A 24 -26.27 6.13 24.10
CA LEU A 24 -25.71 7.34 23.52
C LEU A 24 -25.16 8.25 24.62
N GLN A 25 -23.86 8.53 24.56
CA GLN A 25 -23.18 9.48 25.44
C GLN A 25 -22.86 10.75 24.65
N PHE A 26 -23.20 11.91 25.20
CA PHE A 26 -22.88 13.21 24.62
C PHE A 26 -21.60 13.77 25.23
N GLY A 27 -20.76 14.39 24.41
CA GLY A 27 -19.60 15.13 24.90
C GLY A 27 -19.98 16.25 25.88
N THR A 28 -19.08 16.58 26.81
CA THR A 28 -19.24 17.77 27.66
C THR A 28 -19.18 19.03 26.79
N THR A 29 -20.13 19.94 26.99
CA THR A 29 -20.14 21.26 26.34
C THR A 29 -18.76 21.91 26.45
N PHE A 30 -18.19 22.27 25.30
CA PHE A 30 -16.88 22.94 25.12
C PHE A 30 -15.59 22.11 25.20
N ARG A 31 -15.63 20.77 25.10
CA ARG A 31 -14.39 19.95 24.98
C ARG A 31 -14.22 19.37 23.57
N LEU A 32 -13.75 20.20 22.64
CA LEU A 32 -13.29 19.80 21.28
C LEU A 32 -12.28 18.65 21.31
N GLN A 33 -11.52 18.53 22.40
CA GLN A 33 -10.44 17.56 22.52
C GLN A 33 -10.90 16.08 22.54
N THR A 34 -12.16 15.82 22.89
CA THR A 34 -12.76 14.47 22.81
C THR A 34 -13.20 14.08 21.40
N ASP A 35 -13.45 15.07 20.54
CA ASP A 35 -13.81 14.90 19.12
C ASP A 35 -12.60 15.02 18.19
N GLY A 36 -11.43 15.42 18.71
CA GLY A 36 -10.22 15.61 17.92
C GLY A 36 -9.68 14.35 17.23
N GLN A 37 -10.09 13.15 17.63
CA GLN A 37 -9.79 11.92 16.89
C GLN A 37 -10.65 11.81 15.63
N SER A 38 -11.97 12.00 15.76
CA SER A 38 -12.90 12.06 14.63
C SER A 38 -12.52 13.19 13.68
N GLU A 39 -12.19 14.38 14.19
CA GLU A 39 -11.81 15.54 13.39
C GLU A 39 -10.54 15.28 12.57
N ARG A 40 -9.51 14.65 13.15
CA ARG A 40 -8.30 14.24 12.42
C ARG A 40 -8.58 13.17 11.37
N THR A 41 -9.43 12.21 11.69
CA THR A 41 -9.88 11.19 10.73
C THR A 41 -10.62 11.84 9.56
N ILE A 42 -11.55 12.76 9.84
CA ILE A 42 -12.31 13.50 8.83
C ILE A 42 -11.36 14.30 7.94
N GLN A 43 -10.42 15.05 8.51
CA GLN A 43 -9.45 15.82 7.73
C GLN A 43 -8.62 14.92 6.80
N THR A 44 -8.16 13.77 7.31
CA THR A 44 -7.39 12.80 6.50
C THR A 44 -8.22 12.26 5.34
N LEU A 45 -9.47 11.90 5.61
CA LEU A 45 -10.40 11.40 4.59
C LEU A 45 -10.74 12.48 3.55
N GLU A 46 -10.92 13.73 3.97
CA GLU A 46 -11.12 14.85 3.05
C GLU A 46 -9.89 15.09 2.16
N ASP A 47 -8.68 15.01 2.71
CA ASP A 47 -7.44 15.17 1.94
C ASP A 47 -7.29 14.06 0.90
N MET A 48 -7.61 12.81 1.27
CA MET A 48 -7.67 11.67 0.34
C MET A 48 -8.72 11.90 -0.75
N LEU A 49 -9.93 12.33 -0.39
CA LEU A 49 -11.00 12.66 -1.33
C LEU A 49 -10.60 13.75 -2.31
N ARG A 50 -9.99 14.85 -1.82
CA ARG A 50 -9.51 15.94 -2.67
C ARG A 50 -8.45 15.45 -3.66
N SER A 51 -7.52 14.61 -3.22
CA SER A 51 -6.52 14.01 -4.11
C SER A 51 -7.15 13.13 -5.20
N CYS A 52 -8.09 12.26 -4.83
CA CYS A 52 -8.79 11.39 -5.78
C CYS A 52 -9.58 12.17 -6.82
N VAL A 53 -10.39 13.15 -6.39
CA VAL A 53 -11.19 13.98 -7.32
C VAL A 53 -10.28 14.75 -8.29
N LEU A 54 -9.15 15.27 -7.82
CA LEU A 54 -8.19 15.99 -8.68
C LEU A 54 -7.51 15.07 -9.72
N GLN A 55 -7.16 13.84 -9.36
CA GLN A 55 -6.42 12.92 -10.24
C GLN A 55 -7.32 12.12 -11.19
N LEU A 56 -8.46 11.64 -10.68
CA LEU A 56 -9.34 10.70 -11.38
C LEU A 56 -10.49 11.39 -12.10
N LYS A 57 -10.71 12.69 -11.85
CA LYS A 57 -11.75 13.54 -12.48
C LYS A 57 -13.17 12.96 -12.44
N ASP A 58 -13.44 12.11 -11.46
CA ASP A 58 -14.75 11.47 -11.27
C ASP A 58 -15.39 11.98 -9.95
N THR A 59 -16.65 11.64 -9.69
CA THR A 59 -17.40 12.19 -8.55
C THR A 59 -16.92 11.61 -7.22
N TRP A 60 -17.06 12.37 -6.13
CA TRP A 60 -16.53 11.96 -4.82
C TRP A 60 -17.17 10.66 -4.29
N ASP A 61 -18.44 10.40 -4.65
CA ASP A 61 -19.21 9.24 -4.21
C ASP A 61 -18.69 7.92 -4.77
N SER A 62 -18.17 7.91 -6.01
CA SER A 62 -17.59 6.70 -6.61
C SER A 62 -16.29 6.26 -5.93
N HIS A 63 -15.61 7.19 -5.24
CA HIS A 63 -14.33 6.95 -4.58
C HIS A 63 -14.45 6.61 -3.11
N LEU A 64 -15.62 6.78 -2.49
CA LEU A 64 -15.80 6.53 -1.06
C LEU A 64 -15.33 5.14 -0.64
N ALA A 65 -15.73 4.11 -1.39
CA ALA A 65 -15.34 2.73 -1.09
C ALA A 65 -13.83 2.51 -1.21
N LEU A 66 -13.18 3.15 -2.19
CA LEU A 66 -11.73 3.06 -2.40
C LEU A 66 -10.96 3.78 -1.29
N ILE A 67 -11.48 4.92 -0.82
CA ILE A 67 -10.85 5.73 0.23
C ILE A 67 -11.03 5.08 1.59
N GLU A 68 -12.23 4.58 1.90
CA GLU A 68 -12.46 3.77 3.11
C GLU A 68 -11.51 2.58 3.13
N PHE A 69 -11.39 1.88 2.00
CA PHE A 69 -10.46 0.78 1.86
C PHE A 69 -9.01 1.24 2.07
N ALA A 70 -8.56 2.31 1.43
CA ALA A 70 -7.19 2.82 1.55
C ALA A 70 -6.88 3.27 2.98
N TYR A 71 -7.80 3.99 3.62
CA TYR A 71 -7.67 4.49 4.99
C TYR A 71 -7.58 3.33 5.99
N ASN A 72 -8.50 2.37 5.94
CA ASN A 72 -8.53 1.23 6.86
C ASN A 72 -7.30 0.31 6.72
N ASN A 73 -6.64 0.32 5.56
CA ASN A 73 -5.43 -0.47 5.31
C ASN A 73 -4.13 0.33 5.40
N SER A 74 -4.20 1.62 5.70
CA SER A 74 -3.02 2.45 5.90
C SER A 74 -2.51 2.33 7.34
N TYR A 75 -1.19 2.38 7.49
CA TYR A 75 -0.57 2.35 8.81
C TYR A 75 -0.88 3.64 9.59
N HIS A 76 -1.38 3.49 10.81
CA HIS A 76 -1.66 4.62 11.70
C HIS A 76 -0.68 4.60 12.88
N SER A 77 0.12 5.66 13.00
CA SER A 77 1.15 5.76 14.05
C SER A 77 0.59 5.76 15.48
N SER A 78 -0.66 6.20 15.68
CA SER A 78 -1.30 6.22 17.00
C SER A 78 -1.71 4.84 17.52
N ILE A 79 -1.92 3.88 16.61
CA ILE A 79 -2.30 2.50 16.94
C ILE A 79 -1.19 1.50 16.60
N GLU A 80 -0.08 1.96 16.01
CA GLU A 80 1.06 1.14 15.57
C GLU A 80 0.69 -0.01 14.61
N THR A 81 -0.47 0.08 13.96
CA THR A 81 -1.00 -0.92 13.04
C THR A 81 -1.98 -0.28 12.05
N THR A 82 -2.61 -1.08 11.19
CA THR A 82 -3.72 -0.64 10.34
C THR A 82 -5.05 -0.82 11.08
N PRO A 83 -6.01 0.11 10.95
CA PRO A 83 -7.33 -0.05 11.59
C PRO A 83 -8.02 -1.38 11.25
N TYR A 84 -7.82 -1.88 10.03
CA TYR A 84 -8.35 -3.18 9.60
C TYR A 84 -7.74 -4.35 10.37
N GLU A 85 -6.41 -4.37 10.52
CA GLU A 85 -5.72 -5.44 11.26
C GLU A 85 -6.12 -5.43 12.73
N GLU A 86 -6.24 -4.25 13.34
CA GLU A 86 -6.70 -4.13 14.73
C GLU A 86 -8.12 -4.66 14.91
N LEU A 87 -9.02 -4.34 13.98
CA LEU A 87 -10.43 -4.73 14.07
C LEU A 87 -10.64 -6.24 13.82
N TYR A 88 -9.91 -6.82 12.88
CA TYR A 88 -10.15 -8.20 12.42
C TYR A 88 -9.05 -9.20 12.81
N GLY A 89 -7.96 -8.74 13.42
CA GLY A 89 -6.82 -9.57 13.81
C GLY A 89 -6.06 -10.20 12.63
N ARG A 90 -6.24 -9.69 11.41
CA ARG A 90 -5.61 -10.22 10.19
C ARG A 90 -5.37 -9.13 9.16
N GLN A 91 -4.36 -9.32 8.31
CA GLN A 91 -4.11 -8.42 7.19
C GLN A 91 -5.23 -8.50 6.14
N CYS A 92 -5.54 -7.37 5.50
CA CYS A 92 -6.51 -7.35 4.43
C CYS A 92 -5.98 -8.05 3.18
N ARG A 93 -6.78 -8.95 2.61
CA ARG A 93 -6.43 -9.67 1.39
C ARG A 93 -7.00 -8.94 0.19
N THR A 94 -6.11 -8.43 -0.64
CA THR A 94 -6.45 -7.80 -1.91
C THR A 94 -6.04 -8.72 -3.06
N HIS A 95 -6.85 -8.75 -4.13
CA HIS A 95 -6.51 -9.51 -5.35
C HIS A 95 -5.22 -9.00 -6.00
N ILE A 96 -4.98 -7.70 -5.88
CA ILE A 96 -3.68 -7.10 -6.15
C ILE A 96 -2.85 -7.38 -4.90
N ARG A 97 -1.97 -8.38 -4.95
CA ARG A 97 -1.06 -8.67 -3.84
C ARG A 97 -0.07 -7.50 -3.68
N TRP A 98 -0.48 -6.44 -2.97
CA TRP A 98 0.37 -5.26 -2.74
C TRP A 98 1.68 -5.62 -2.05
N ASN A 99 1.70 -6.76 -1.33
CA ASN A 99 2.86 -7.25 -0.57
C ASN A 99 3.56 -8.48 -1.18
N GLU A 100 3.10 -9.08 -2.29
CA GLU A 100 3.73 -10.31 -2.85
C GLU A 100 3.94 -10.27 -4.38
N GLY A 101 3.88 -9.10 -5.02
CA GLY A 101 3.88 -9.02 -6.50
C GLY A 101 5.02 -8.22 -7.12
N VAL A 102 5.82 -7.54 -6.32
CA VAL A 102 7.08 -6.95 -6.78
C VAL A 102 8.09 -7.36 -5.73
N MET A 103 8.95 -8.31 -6.08
CA MET A 103 10.28 -8.41 -5.47
C MET A 103 10.97 -7.07 -5.70
N ARG A 104 10.70 -6.11 -4.82
CA ARG A 104 11.37 -4.81 -4.81
C ARG A 104 12.65 -5.05 -4.05
N PHE A 105 13.71 -5.26 -4.80
CA PHE A 105 15.04 -5.27 -4.25
C PHE A 105 15.29 -3.92 -3.54
N GLY A 106 15.42 -3.94 -2.22
CA GLY A 106 15.97 -2.83 -1.43
C GLY A 106 15.16 -1.52 -1.35
N LYS A 107 15.60 -0.66 -0.43
CA LYS A 107 14.90 0.53 0.08
C LYS A 107 14.76 1.70 -0.91
N HIS A 108 13.75 2.51 -0.61
CA HIS A 108 13.31 3.69 -1.34
C HIS A 108 14.39 4.77 -1.54
N GLY A 109 14.52 5.17 -2.80
CA GLY A 109 15.08 6.44 -3.24
C GLY A 109 14.65 6.70 -4.68
N LYS A 110 14.49 7.97 -5.08
CA LYS A 110 14.13 8.42 -6.45
C LYS A 110 15.11 7.93 -7.53
N LEU A 111 16.21 7.29 -7.12
CA LEU A 111 17.34 6.83 -7.92
C LEU A 111 17.66 5.33 -7.79
N SER A 112 16.84 4.54 -7.09
CA SER A 112 17.06 3.08 -7.00
C SER A 112 16.97 2.41 -8.38
N PRO A 113 17.86 1.45 -8.72
CA PRO A 113 17.82 0.74 -9.98
C PRO A 113 16.50 -0.01 -10.14
N ARG A 114 15.71 0.37 -11.15
CA ARG A 114 14.40 -0.25 -11.40
C ARG A 114 14.51 -1.67 -12.01
N TYR A 115 15.68 -2.01 -12.54
CA TYR A 115 15.98 -3.30 -13.16
C TYR A 115 17.40 -3.71 -12.75
N ILE A 116 17.61 -5.00 -12.52
CA ILE A 116 18.92 -5.56 -12.18
C ILE A 116 19.43 -6.32 -13.39
N GLY A 117 20.64 -5.96 -13.83
CA GLY A 117 21.46 -6.73 -14.75
C GLY A 117 20.86 -7.00 -16.14
N PRO A 118 21.68 -7.06 -17.19
CA PRO A 118 21.32 -7.82 -18.37
C PRO A 118 21.53 -9.31 -18.07
N TYR A 119 20.46 -10.09 -18.17
CA TYR A 119 20.54 -11.55 -18.15
C TYR A 119 20.18 -12.10 -19.53
N GLU A 120 20.89 -13.15 -19.92
CA GLU A 120 20.62 -13.84 -21.18
C GLU A 120 19.35 -14.67 -21.05
N ILE A 121 18.54 -14.69 -22.11
CA ILE A 121 17.40 -15.59 -22.21
C ILE A 121 17.93 -16.97 -22.60
N ILE A 122 17.74 -17.95 -21.73
CA ILE A 122 18.09 -19.35 -21.99
C ILE A 122 17.01 -20.00 -22.85
N GLU A 123 15.74 -19.79 -22.50
CA GLU A 123 14.63 -20.52 -23.10
C GLU A 123 13.34 -19.69 -23.12
N HIS A 124 12.49 -19.92 -24.11
CA HIS A 124 11.14 -19.37 -24.16
C HIS A 124 10.16 -20.38 -23.56
N ILE A 125 9.55 -20.05 -22.42
CA ILE A 125 8.56 -20.89 -21.75
C ILE A 125 7.16 -20.43 -22.17
N GLY A 126 6.66 -21.02 -23.25
CA GLY A 126 5.36 -20.69 -23.82
C GLY A 126 5.33 -19.32 -24.50
N LEU A 127 4.13 -18.70 -24.58
CA LEU A 127 3.93 -17.44 -25.31
C LEU A 127 4.37 -16.20 -24.53
N VAL A 128 4.40 -16.28 -23.20
CA VAL A 128 4.46 -15.11 -22.32
C VAL A 128 5.52 -15.18 -21.23
N ALA A 129 6.34 -16.24 -21.17
CA ALA A 129 7.39 -16.37 -20.17
C ALA A 129 8.73 -16.79 -20.79
N TYR A 130 9.81 -16.41 -20.12
CA TYR A 130 11.19 -16.61 -20.54
C TYR A 130 12.01 -17.08 -19.36
N LYS A 131 12.89 -18.04 -19.60
CA LYS A 131 13.89 -18.50 -18.65
C LYS A 131 15.16 -17.68 -18.81
N LEU A 132 15.68 -17.12 -17.72
CA LEU A 132 16.87 -16.27 -17.71
C LEU A 132 18.08 -16.99 -17.09
N ALA A 133 19.27 -16.68 -17.57
CA ALA A 133 20.53 -17.14 -17.00
C ALA A 133 20.88 -16.33 -15.75
N LEU A 134 20.27 -16.70 -14.62
CA LEU A 134 20.58 -16.10 -13.32
C LEU A 134 21.90 -16.67 -12.77
N PRO A 135 22.74 -15.83 -12.16
CA PRO A 135 23.97 -16.25 -11.53
C PRO A 135 23.67 -16.95 -10.19
N GLN A 136 24.62 -17.71 -9.66
CA GLN A 136 24.39 -18.65 -8.55
C GLN A 136 23.96 -17.94 -7.25
N GLU A 137 24.32 -16.67 -7.10
CA GLU A 137 23.93 -15.79 -5.99
C GLU A 137 22.41 -15.59 -5.95
N LEU A 138 21.75 -15.59 -7.12
CA LEU A 138 20.29 -15.43 -7.28
C LEU A 138 19.56 -16.77 -7.37
N SER A 139 20.18 -17.89 -6.99
CA SER A 139 19.58 -19.23 -7.06
C SER A 139 18.32 -19.41 -6.23
N GLN A 140 18.06 -18.52 -5.27
CA GLN A 140 16.81 -18.49 -4.51
C GLN A 140 15.61 -17.98 -5.33
N ILE A 141 15.85 -17.30 -6.46
CA ILE A 141 14.83 -16.76 -7.35
C ILE A 141 14.55 -17.76 -8.48
N HIS A 142 13.27 -17.99 -8.77
CA HIS A 142 12.89 -18.76 -9.93
C HIS A 142 13.38 -18.09 -11.23
N ASP A 143 14.03 -18.86 -12.08
CA ASP A 143 14.65 -18.39 -13.32
C ASP A 143 13.64 -18.14 -14.46
N VAL A 144 12.35 -18.44 -14.27
CA VAL A 144 11.28 -18.21 -15.24
C VAL A 144 10.49 -16.94 -14.91
N PHE A 145 10.51 -15.98 -15.83
CA PHE A 145 9.89 -14.67 -15.68
C PHE A 145 8.87 -14.40 -16.78
N HIS A 146 7.77 -13.72 -16.42
CA HIS A 146 6.77 -13.26 -17.37
C HIS A 146 7.31 -12.07 -18.20
N VAL A 147 6.92 -11.96 -19.47
CA VAL A 147 7.38 -10.89 -20.38
C VAL A 147 7.14 -9.48 -19.86
N SER A 148 6.13 -9.27 -19.01
CA SER A 148 5.80 -7.96 -18.44
C SER A 148 6.82 -7.41 -17.45
N ILE A 149 7.68 -8.27 -16.89
CA ILE A 149 8.72 -7.89 -15.91
C ILE A 149 10.13 -7.93 -16.51
N ILE A 150 10.25 -8.27 -17.79
CA ILE A 150 11.51 -8.29 -18.53
C ILE A 150 11.55 -7.08 -19.46
N ARG A 151 12.71 -6.43 -19.57
CA ARG A 151 12.92 -5.34 -20.52
C ARG A 151 14.09 -5.67 -21.42
N LYS A 152 13.91 -5.49 -22.73
CA LYS A 152 15.00 -5.62 -23.70
C LYS A 152 16.13 -4.67 -23.31
N TYR A 153 17.30 -5.22 -23.04
CA TYR A 153 18.51 -4.45 -22.81
C TYR A 153 18.93 -3.77 -24.12
N MET A 154 19.17 -2.45 -24.07
CA MET A 154 19.73 -1.69 -25.18
C MET A 154 21.22 -1.50 -24.87
N LEU A 155 22.09 -2.09 -25.69
CA LEU A 155 23.54 -1.90 -25.54
C LEU A 155 23.85 -0.42 -25.73
N ASP A 156 24.29 0.23 -24.67
CA ASP A 156 24.95 1.53 -24.73
C ASP A 156 26.46 1.29 -24.90
N PRO A 157 27.10 1.79 -25.98
CA PRO A 157 28.54 1.56 -26.24
C PRO A 157 29.48 2.04 -25.12
N SER A 158 29.00 2.91 -24.22
CA SER A 158 29.72 3.39 -23.03
C SER A 158 29.60 2.47 -21.81
N HIS A 159 28.76 1.43 -21.85
CA HIS A 159 28.45 0.61 -20.68
C HIS A 159 29.39 -0.59 -20.60
N VAL A 160 30.38 -0.53 -19.70
CA VAL A 160 31.19 -1.70 -19.34
C VAL A 160 30.31 -2.64 -18.52
N LEU A 161 30.06 -3.85 -19.03
CA LEU A 161 29.35 -4.92 -18.34
C LEU A 161 30.25 -5.55 -17.26
N GLU A 162 30.67 -4.77 -16.25
CA GLU A 162 31.32 -5.34 -15.08
C GLU A 162 30.24 -5.99 -14.20
N ARG A 163 30.28 -7.33 -14.10
CA ARG A 163 29.47 -8.08 -13.14
C ARG A 163 29.93 -7.72 -11.74
N GLN A 164 29.31 -6.73 -11.10
CA GLN A 164 29.51 -6.52 -9.67
C GLN A 164 28.75 -7.61 -8.91
N PRO A 165 29.42 -8.40 -8.04
CA PRO A 165 28.73 -9.40 -7.23
C PRO A 165 27.73 -8.70 -6.32
N VAL A 166 26.46 -9.07 -6.43
CA VAL A 166 25.40 -8.56 -5.55
C VAL A 166 25.34 -9.48 -4.34
N GLU A 167 25.80 -9.00 -3.18
CA GLU A 167 25.64 -9.72 -1.91
C GLU A 167 24.17 -9.66 -1.49
N LEU A 168 23.46 -10.78 -1.67
CA LEU A 168 22.07 -10.93 -1.25
C LEU A 168 22.02 -11.48 0.16
N ARG A 169 21.36 -10.74 1.05
CA ARG A 169 20.99 -11.18 2.39
C ARG A 169 19.88 -12.23 2.32
N GLU A 170 19.67 -12.98 3.40
CA GLU A 170 18.67 -14.05 3.49
C GLU A 170 17.22 -13.58 3.23
N ASP A 171 16.97 -12.28 3.31
CA ASP A 171 15.71 -11.60 2.97
C ASP A 171 15.65 -11.09 1.51
N LEU A 172 16.61 -11.49 0.67
CA LEU A 172 16.77 -11.08 -0.74
C LEU A 172 17.05 -9.56 -0.91
N THR A 173 17.53 -8.89 0.15
CA THR A 173 18.01 -7.50 0.08
C THR A 173 19.51 -7.43 -0.23
N TYR A 174 19.97 -6.36 -0.87
CA TYR A 174 21.39 -6.13 -1.18
C TYR A 174 21.85 -4.78 -0.63
N GLU A 175 23.14 -4.62 -0.33
CA GLU A 175 23.72 -3.31 0.03
C GLU A 175 24.36 -2.64 -1.18
N GLU A 176 23.97 -1.39 -1.45
CA GLU A 176 24.54 -0.57 -2.51
C GLU A 176 25.92 -0.04 -2.10
N GLN A 177 26.98 -0.38 -2.85
CA GLN A 177 28.23 0.36 -2.80
C GLN A 177 28.14 1.54 -3.77
N HIS A 178 28.18 2.76 -3.23
CA HIS A 178 28.29 3.98 -4.03
C HIS A 178 29.66 4.02 -4.73
N VAL A 179 29.64 4.05 -6.07
CA VAL A 179 30.77 4.44 -6.91
C VAL A 179 30.68 5.92 -7.24
#